data_AF-A0A2H5V1G5-F1
#
_entry.id   AF-A0A2H5V1G5-F1
#
_cell.length_a   1.000
_cell.length_b   1.000
_cell.length_c   1.000
_cell.angle_alpha   90.00
_cell.angle_beta   90.00
_cell.angle_gamma   90.00
#
_symmetry.space_group_name_H-M   'P 1'
#
loop_
_entity.id
_entity.type
_entity.pdbx_description
1 polymer ?
#
loop_
_entity_poly.entity_id
_entity_poly.type
_entity_poly.pdbx_seq_one_letter_code
_entity_poly.pdbx_strand_id
1 'polypeptide(L)'
;MIRVVPPPGHKGDDGIFRRYSGIGGQPMCINAYSDYAEEALAFIKFWFQPQNQRRWAEGGGGVCIRDIVQTEWFRNLTPYNRAYADSIAFQVDFWNVPFFFEMLTVVQEEIHAALAGNITPQTALDNMARRHKEIIERENYPAAFEKYGKPAKNVAQLIRRGLPIG
;
A
#
# COMPACT_ATOMS: atom_id res chain seq x y z
N MET A 1 23.12 14.37 -13.04
CA MET A 1 22.37 14.49 -11.78
C MET A 1 21.12 13.61 -11.91
N ILE A 2 20.95 12.59 -11.06
CA ILE A 2 19.75 11.74 -11.07
C ILE A 2 18.65 12.51 -10.34
N ARG A 3 17.49 12.71 -11.00
CA ARG A 3 16.32 13.35 -10.39
C ARG A 3 15.23 12.30 -10.25
N VAL A 4 14.86 12.00 -9.02
CA VAL A 4 13.71 11.13 -8.70
C VAL A 4 12.53 12.04 -8.39
N VAL A 5 11.37 11.72 -8.96
CA VAL A 5 10.14 12.49 -8.76
C VAL A 5 9.00 11.57 -8.35
N PRO A 6 7.99 12.10 -7.65
CA PRO A 6 6.75 11.39 -7.37
C PRO A 6 6.13 10.78 -8.64
N PRO A 7 5.44 9.62 -8.55
CA PRO A 7 4.67 9.06 -9.65
C PRO A 7 3.67 10.09 -10.25
N PRO A 8 3.44 10.05 -11.57
CA PRO A 8 2.53 10.99 -12.21
C PRO A 8 1.09 10.81 -11.72
N GLY A 9 0.31 11.87 -11.83
CA GLY A 9 -1.15 11.80 -11.72
C GLY A 9 -1.81 11.85 -13.09
N HIS A 10 -3.12 11.69 -13.13
CA HIS A 10 -3.92 11.72 -14.35
C HIS A 10 -5.24 12.48 -14.11
N LYS A 11 -5.73 13.16 -15.15
CA LYS A 11 -7.04 13.82 -15.15
C LYS A 11 -8.03 12.91 -15.87
N GLY A 12 -9.01 12.38 -15.15
CA GLY A 12 -10.01 11.49 -15.72
C GLY A 12 -10.97 12.20 -16.66
N ASP A 13 -11.84 11.43 -17.34
CA ASP A 13 -12.86 11.96 -18.26
C ASP A 13 -13.87 12.88 -17.57
N ASP A 14 -14.04 12.73 -16.25
CA ASP A 14 -14.83 13.62 -15.39
C ASP A 14 -14.14 14.94 -15.05
N GLY A 15 -12.94 15.17 -15.58
CA GLY A 15 -12.15 16.38 -15.37
C GLY A 15 -11.45 16.46 -14.01
N ILE A 16 -11.55 15.43 -13.16
CA ILE A 16 -10.94 15.44 -11.84
C ILE A 16 -9.50 14.92 -11.92
N PHE A 17 -8.55 15.70 -11.41
CA PHE A 17 -7.15 15.27 -11.28
C PHE A 17 -7.00 14.31 -10.11
N ARG A 18 -6.32 13.18 -10.35
CA ARG A 18 -6.04 12.14 -9.36
C ARG A 18 -4.58 11.77 -9.41
N ARG A 19 -3.96 11.69 -8.24
CA ARG A 19 -2.63 11.10 -8.05
C ARG A 19 -2.73 10.16 -6.87
N TYR A 20 -2.23 8.94 -7.03
CA TYR A 20 -2.21 7.93 -5.99
C TYR A 20 -1.04 6.97 -6.20
N SER A 21 -0.53 6.40 -5.13
CA SER A 21 0.54 5.40 -5.15
C SER A 21 0.24 4.33 -4.10
N GLY A 22 0.50 3.06 -4.40
CA GLY A 22 0.29 1.99 -3.43
C GLY A 22 1.20 2.16 -2.21
N ILE A 23 0.63 2.04 -1.02
CA ILE A 23 1.40 1.85 0.21
C ILE A 23 2.03 0.46 0.13
N GLY A 24 3.36 0.45 0.13
CA GLY A 24 4.15 -0.76 0.33
C GLY A 24 4.77 -0.77 1.73
N GLY A 25 5.51 -1.82 2.02
CA GLY A 25 6.22 -1.97 3.28
C GLY A 25 6.14 -3.40 3.79
N GLN A 26 7.06 -3.75 4.69
CA GLN A 26 7.07 -5.06 5.32
C GLN A 26 6.76 -4.86 6.81
N PRO A 27 5.67 -5.45 7.33
CA PRO A 27 5.42 -5.43 8.76
C PRO A 27 6.42 -6.35 9.48
N MET A 28 6.75 -6.00 10.72
CA MET A 28 7.34 -6.95 11.67
C MET A 28 6.21 -7.54 12.51
N CYS A 29 6.01 -8.86 12.40
CA CYS A 29 4.97 -9.57 13.13
C CYS A 29 5.60 -10.54 14.14
N ILE A 30 4.95 -10.68 15.29
CA ILE A 30 5.32 -11.68 16.30
C ILE A 30 4.48 -12.93 16.04
N ASN A 31 5.13 -14.08 15.98
CA ASN A 31 4.42 -15.35 15.84
C ASN A 31 3.62 -15.64 17.12
N ALA A 32 2.34 -16.00 16.96
CA ALA A 32 1.44 -16.32 18.07
C ALA A 32 1.91 -17.53 18.91
N TYR A 33 2.79 -18.38 18.37
CA TYR A 33 3.35 -19.55 19.04
C TYR A 33 4.76 -19.31 19.61
N SER A 34 5.23 -18.07 19.64
CA SER A 34 6.58 -17.77 20.16
C SER A 34 6.59 -17.80 21.68
N ASP A 35 7.53 -18.56 22.26
CA ASP A 35 7.82 -18.54 23.70
C ASP A 35 8.51 -17.24 24.16
N TYR A 36 8.93 -16.38 23.23
CA TYR A 36 9.72 -15.15 23.48
C TYR A 36 9.03 -13.90 22.94
N ALA A 37 7.70 -13.82 23.08
CA ALA A 37 6.91 -12.72 22.53
C ALA A 37 7.29 -11.36 23.16
N GLU A 38 7.68 -11.33 24.43
CA GLU A 38 8.07 -10.11 25.12
C GLU A 38 9.41 -9.56 24.62
N GLU A 39 10.41 -10.43 24.44
CA GLU A 39 11.72 -10.09 23.89
C GLU A 39 11.61 -9.67 22.42
N ALA A 40 10.79 -10.37 21.64
CA ALA A 40 10.50 -9.98 20.26
C ALA A 40 9.86 -8.57 20.20
N LEU A 41 8.92 -8.28 21.09
CA LEU A 41 8.33 -6.94 21.19
C LEU A 41 9.36 -5.89 21.65
N ALA A 42 10.22 -6.23 22.60
CA ALA A 42 11.31 -5.35 23.05
C ALA A 42 12.27 -5.02 21.91
N PHE A 43 12.62 -6.01 21.08
CA PHE A 43 13.43 -5.81 19.88
C PHE A 43 12.73 -4.89 18.87
N ILE A 44 11.45 -5.13 18.56
CA ILE A 44 10.68 -4.26 17.65
C ILE A 44 10.68 -2.81 18.16
N LYS A 45 10.43 -2.60 19.46
CA LYS A 45 10.48 -1.27 20.08
C LYS A 45 11.86 -0.63 19.96
N PHE A 46 12.92 -1.39 20.24
CA PHE A 46 14.31 -0.93 20.06
C PHE A 46 14.57 -0.54 18.61
N TRP A 47 14.21 -1.39 17.65
CA TRP A 47 14.43 -1.16 16.22
C TRP A 47 13.79 0.16 15.76
N PHE A 48 12.57 0.45 16.21
CA PHE A 48 11.84 1.68 15.86
C PHE A 48 12.23 2.91 16.69
N GLN A 49 13.27 2.85 17.54
CA GLN A 49 13.79 4.05 18.17
C GLN A 49 14.36 5.01 17.11
N PRO A 50 14.18 6.34 17.23
CA PRO A 50 14.57 7.30 16.20
C PRO A 50 16.03 7.19 15.76
N GLN A 51 16.97 6.96 16.69
CA GLN A 51 18.39 6.80 16.39
C GLN A 51 18.67 5.57 15.51
N ASN A 52 17.97 4.47 15.73
CA ASN A 52 18.16 3.24 14.96
C ASN A 52 17.57 3.37 13.57
N GLN A 53 16.41 4.02 13.45
CA GLN A 53 15.80 4.34 12.17
C GLN A 53 16.64 5.33 11.35
N ARG A 54 17.30 6.30 12.00
CA ARG A 54 18.26 7.18 11.31
C ARG A 54 19.44 6.39 10.73
N ARG A 55 20.06 5.51 11.54
CA ARG A 55 21.15 4.64 11.08
C ARG A 55 20.71 3.71 9.93
N TRP A 56 19.50 3.19 10.01
CA TRP A 56 18.90 2.39 8.92
C TRP A 56 18.75 3.21 7.64
N ALA A 57 18.24 4.45 7.73
CA ALA A 57 18.10 5.35 6.59
C ALA A 57 19.46 5.76 5.98
N GLU A 58 20.49 5.96 6.81
CA GLU A 58 21.87 6.22 6.35
C GLU A 58 22.43 5.06 5.54
N GLY A 59 22.03 3.83 5.86
CA GLY A 59 22.32 2.63 5.08
C GLY A 59 21.48 2.47 3.81
N GLY A 60 20.61 3.44 3.48
CA GLY A 60 19.69 3.37 2.33
C GLY A 60 18.35 2.67 2.63
N GLY A 61 18.07 2.37 3.89
CA GLY A 61 16.83 1.75 4.32
C GLY A 61 15.62 2.70 4.30
N GLY A 62 14.44 2.16 3.97
CA GLY A 62 13.18 2.90 4.06
C GLY A 62 12.71 3.06 5.50
N VAL A 63 12.20 4.25 5.85
CA VAL A 63 11.66 4.56 7.19
C VAL A 63 10.22 5.08 7.09
N CYS A 64 9.42 4.75 8.10
CA CYS A 64 8.01 5.13 8.19
C CYS A 64 7.72 6.10 9.36
N ILE A 65 8.75 6.46 10.14
CA ILE A 65 8.58 7.43 11.24
C ILE A 65 8.39 8.83 10.64
N ARG A 66 7.18 9.36 10.78
CA ARG A 66 6.79 10.69 10.29
C ARG A 66 7.81 11.78 10.65
N ASP A 67 8.24 11.79 11.91
CA ASP A 67 9.16 12.81 12.45
C ASP A 67 10.60 12.68 11.91
N ILE A 68 10.90 11.59 11.19
CA ILE A 68 12.13 11.44 10.40
C ILE A 68 11.86 11.83 8.94
N VAL A 69 10.80 11.29 8.34
CA VAL A 69 10.52 11.47 6.89
C VAL A 69 10.27 12.94 6.52
N GLN A 70 9.71 13.72 7.44
CA GLN A 70 9.43 15.14 7.21
C GLN A 70 10.66 16.06 7.36
N THR A 71 11.81 15.52 7.77
CA THR A 71 13.03 16.33 7.97
C THR A 71 13.75 16.63 6.66
N GLU A 72 14.38 17.80 6.56
CA GLU A 72 15.26 18.11 5.42
C GLU A 72 16.46 17.18 5.35
N TRP A 73 16.98 16.71 6.49
CA TRP A 73 18.03 15.69 6.52
C TRP A 73 17.61 14.45 5.72
N PHE A 74 16.45 13.86 6.03
CA PHE A 74 16.00 12.66 5.36
C PHE A 74 15.74 12.91 3.87
N ARG A 75 15.06 14.03 3.54
CA ARG A 75 14.75 14.41 2.14
C ARG A 75 15.99 14.57 1.26
N ASN A 76 17.12 14.95 1.85
CA ASN A 76 18.38 15.15 1.13
C ASN A 76 19.39 14.01 1.31
N LEU A 77 19.08 13.00 2.13
CA LEU A 77 19.98 11.87 2.43
C LEU A 77 20.26 10.98 1.20
N THR A 78 19.26 10.76 0.36
CA THR A 78 19.39 10.01 -0.90
C THR A 78 18.60 10.69 -2.03
N PRO A 79 18.92 10.42 -3.31
CA PRO A 79 18.22 11.03 -4.44
C PRO A 79 16.71 10.74 -4.49
N TYR A 80 16.25 9.65 -3.87
CA TYR A 80 14.85 9.20 -3.91
C TYR A 80 14.02 9.61 -2.68
N ASN A 81 14.66 9.98 -1.56
CA ASN A 81 13.93 10.23 -0.30
C ASN A 81 12.94 11.39 -0.40
N ARG A 82 13.27 12.46 -1.14
CA ARG A 82 12.34 13.57 -1.38
C ARG A 82 11.08 13.11 -2.10
N ALA A 83 11.24 12.35 -3.20
CA ALA A 83 10.11 11.80 -3.95
C ALA A 83 9.26 10.85 -3.10
N TYR A 84 9.88 10.04 -2.25
CA TYR A 84 9.17 9.19 -1.28
C TYR A 84 8.38 10.02 -0.27
N ALA A 85 9.02 11.01 0.37
CA ALA A 85 8.37 11.87 1.36
C ALA A 85 7.18 12.64 0.77
N ASP A 86 7.33 13.15 -0.45
CA ASP A 86 6.26 13.84 -1.19
C ASP A 86 5.14 12.88 -1.60
N SER A 87 5.41 11.56 -1.68
CA SER A 87 4.41 10.55 -2.06
C SER A 87 3.44 10.16 -0.96
N ILE A 88 3.81 10.37 0.31
CA ILE A 88 3.03 9.92 1.47
C ILE A 88 1.61 10.51 1.49
N ALA A 89 1.45 11.77 1.07
CA ALA A 89 0.14 12.44 1.08
C ALA A 89 -0.90 11.85 0.12
N PHE A 90 -0.46 11.05 -0.85
CA PHE A 90 -1.33 10.39 -1.83
C PHE A 90 -1.12 8.87 -1.87
N GLN A 91 -0.53 8.32 -0.82
CA GLN A 91 -0.35 6.89 -0.68
C GLN A 91 -1.67 6.21 -0.26
N VAL A 92 -2.09 5.22 -1.03
CA VAL A 92 -3.32 4.43 -0.81
C VAL A 92 -2.98 3.06 -0.26
N ASP A 93 -3.71 2.64 0.77
CA ASP A 93 -3.62 1.26 1.25
C ASP A 93 -4.22 0.29 0.23
N PHE A 94 -3.71 -0.94 0.23
CA PHE A 94 -4.24 -2.03 -0.58
C PHE A 94 -5.37 -2.76 0.17
N TRP A 95 -5.95 -3.79 -0.44
CA TRP A 95 -6.99 -4.60 0.23
C TRP A 95 -6.39 -5.45 1.36
N ASN A 96 -6.61 -5.06 2.61
CA ASN A 96 -6.22 -5.84 3.79
C ASN A 96 -7.35 -6.80 4.19
N VAL A 97 -7.59 -7.82 3.35
CA VAL A 97 -8.63 -8.84 3.55
C VAL A 97 -8.03 -10.25 3.60
N PRO A 98 -8.62 -11.21 4.33
CA PRO A 98 -8.03 -12.55 4.46
C PRO A 98 -7.87 -13.33 3.14
N PHE A 99 -8.73 -13.05 2.17
CA PHE A 99 -8.70 -13.60 0.81
C PHE A 99 -7.88 -12.74 -0.18
N PHE A 100 -6.98 -11.90 0.33
CA PHE A 100 -6.11 -11.03 -0.46
C PHE A 100 -5.35 -11.79 -1.55
N PHE A 101 -4.78 -12.96 -1.22
CA PHE A 101 -4.01 -13.76 -2.17
C PHE A 101 -4.86 -14.17 -3.39
N GLU A 102 -6.08 -14.64 -3.16
CA GLU A 102 -6.98 -15.06 -4.24
C GLU A 102 -7.39 -13.88 -5.11
N MET A 103 -7.73 -12.73 -4.50
CA MET A 103 -7.98 -11.51 -5.26
C MET A 103 -6.77 -11.08 -6.09
N LEU A 104 -5.56 -11.22 -5.56
CA LEU A 104 -4.33 -10.89 -6.28
C LEU A 104 -4.10 -11.84 -7.46
N THR A 105 -4.38 -13.14 -7.31
CA THR A 105 -4.31 -14.10 -8.42
C THR A 105 -5.25 -13.71 -9.56
N VAL A 106 -6.48 -13.30 -9.26
CA VAL A 106 -7.41 -12.77 -10.28
C VAL A 106 -6.81 -11.58 -11.04
N VAL A 107 -6.21 -10.62 -10.32
CA VAL A 107 -5.56 -9.46 -10.97
C VAL A 107 -4.44 -9.93 -11.90
N GLN A 108 -3.59 -10.84 -11.44
CA GLN A 108 -2.46 -11.33 -12.22
C GLN A 108 -2.92 -12.03 -13.51
N GLU A 109 -3.92 -12.90 -13.42
CA GLU A 109 -4.44 -13.65 -14.57
C GLU A 109 -5.07 -12.72 -15.62
N GLU A 110 -5.98 -11.83 -15.21
CA GLU A 110 -6.72 -10.98 -16.14
C GLU A 110 -5.80 -9.90 -16.77
N ILE A 111 -4.94 -9.27 -15.98
CA ILE A 111 -3.98 -8.29 -16.50
C ILE A 111 -2.98 -8.97 -17.43
N HIS A 112 -2.47 -10.15 -17.08
CA HIS A 112 -1.55 -10.89 -17.95
C HIS A 112 -2.21 -11.26 -19.28
N ALA A 113 -3.47 -11.74 -19.26
CA ALA A 113 -4.21 -12.07 -20.46
C ALA A 113 -4.42 -10.84 -21.37
N ALA A 114 -4.69 -9.66 -20.81
CA ALA A 114 -4.79 -8.42 -21.57
C ALA A 114 -3.44 -8.00 -22.16
N LEU A 115 -2.36 -8.06 -21.38
CA LEU A 115 -1.01 -7.70 -21.83
C LEU A 115 -0.50 -8.65 -22.92
N ALA A 116 -0.89 -9.93 -22.87
CA ALA A 116 -0.60 -10.93 -23.88
C ALA A 116 -1.45 -10.77 -25.15
N GLY A 117 -2.46 -9.89 -25.15
CA GLY A 117 -3.38 -9.67 -26.27
C GLY A 117 -4.45 -10.76 -26.44
N ASN A 118 -4.60 -11.65 -25.46
CA ASN A 118 -5.60 -12.73 -25.51
C ASN A 118 -7.02 -12.20 -25.29
N ILE A 119 -7.16 -11.12 -24.51
CA ILE A 119 -8.42 -10.43 -24.25
C ILE A 119 -8.20 -8.92 -24.28
N THR A 120 -9.27 -8.15 -24.42
CA THR A 120 -9.17 -6.68 -24.35
C THR A 120 -8.94 -6.21 -22.91
N PRO A 121 -8.32 -5.03 -22.71
CA PRO A 121 -8.23 -4.43 -21.37
C PRO A 121 -9.58 -4.25 -20.69
N GLN A 122 -10.62 -3.91 -21.45
CA GLN A 122 -11.99 -3.79 -20.91
C GLN A 122 -12.50 -5.12 -20.40
N THR A 123 -12.39 -6.19 -21.20
CA THR A 123 -12.79 -7.55 -20.81
C THR A 123 -12.05 -8.03 -19.56
N ALA A 124 -10.74 -7.77 -19.47
CA ALA A 124 -9.95 -8.11 -18.29
C ALA A 124 -10.46 -7.40 -17.02
N LEU A 125 -10.76 -6.10 -17.11
CA LEU A 125 -11.29 -5.33 -15.99
C LEU A 125 -12.70 -5.79 -15.60
N ASP A 126 -13.57 -6.10 -16.56
CA ASP A 126 -14.92 -6.61 -16.32
C ASP A 126 -14.90 -7.99 -15.63
N ASN A 127 -14.04 -8.89 -16.11
CA ASN A 127 -13.81 -10.21 -15.50
C ASN A 127 -13.28 -10.08 -14.08
N MET A 128 -12.29 -9.21 -13.86
CA MET A 128 -11.70 -8.96 -12.55
C MET A 128 -12.78 -8.46 -11.57
N ALA A 129 -13.60 -7.49 -11.97
CA ALA A 129 -14.69 -6.97 -11.15
C ALA A 129 -15.70 -8.07 -10.79
N ARG A 130 -16.10 -8.90 -11.76
CA ARG A 130 -17.02 -10.03 -11.53
C ARG A 130 -16.42 -11.06 -10.56
N ARG A 131 -15.19 -11.51 -10.81
CA ARG A 131 -14.52 -12.54 -9.99
C ARG A 131 -14.24 -12.04 -8.57
N HIS A 132 -13.85 -10.79 -8.41
CA HIS A 132 -13.70 -10.19 -7.08
C HIS A 132 -15.03 -10.10 -6.33
N LYS A 133 -16.13 -9.75 -7.03
CA LYS A 133 -17.47 -9.75 -6.44
C LYS A 133 -17.85 -11.16 -5.95
N GLU A 134 -17.65 -12.18 -6.78
CA GLU A 134 -17.92 -13.58 -6.43
C GLU A 134 -17.14 -14.02 -5.17
N ILE A 135 -15.85 -13.67 -5.07
CA ILE A 135 -15.03 -13.93 -3.89
C ILE A 135 -15.60 -13.21 -2.67
N ILE A 136 -15.86 -11.90 -2.76
CA ILE A 136 -16.35 -11.09 -1.65
C ILE A 136 -17.69 -11.61 -1.11
N GLU A 137 -18.61 -11.98 -2.01
CA GLU A 137 -19.92 -12.54 -1.65
C GLU A 137 -19.78 -13.93 -1.03
N ARG A 138 -18.92 -14.80 -1.59
CA ARG A 138 -18.65 -16.14 -1.05
C ARG A 138 -18.07 -16.08 0.36
N GLU A 139 -17.15 -15.15 0.60
CA GLU A 139 -16.52 -14.92 1.91
C GLU A 139 -17.42 -14.14 2.87
N ASN A 140 -18.62 -13.71 2.42
CA ASN A 140 -19.57 -12.90 3.20
C ASN A 140 -18.89 -11.67 3.85
N TYR A 141 -18.02 -11.00 3.10
CA TYR A 141 -17.29 -9.82 3.58
C TYR A 141 -18.13 -8.55 3.44
N PRO A 142 -18.16 -7.64 4.43
CA PRO A 142 -17.34 -7.65 5.66
C PRO A 142 -17.93 -8.43 6.84
N ALA A 143 -19.18 -8.89 6.76
CA ALA A 143 -19.94 -9.45 7.90
C ALA A 143 -19.22 -10.62 8.60
N ALA A 144 -18.62 -11.56 7.85
CA ALA A 144 -17.90 -12.69 8.43
C ALA A 144 -16.63 -12.30 9.21
N PHE A 145 -16.12 -11.09 9.01
CA PHE A 145 -14.83 -10.62 9.53
C PHE A 145 -14.94 -9.45 10.51
N GLU A 146 -16.15 -9.04 10.92
CA GLU A 146 -16.36 -7.94 11.86
C GLU A 146 -15.59 -8.12 13.18
N LYS A 147 -15.44 -9.37 13.64
CA LYS A 147 -14.66 -9.70 14.86
C LYS A 147 -13.18 -9.37 14.78
N TYR A 148 -12.62 -9.19 13.58
CA TYR A 148 -11.19 -8.88 13.36
C TYR A 148 -10.91 -7.38 13.24
N GLY A 149 -11.94 -6.51 13.41
CA GLY A 149 -11.79 -5.07 13.47
C GLY A 149 -12.50 -4.32 12.35
N LYS A 150 -12.05 -3.09 12.08
CA LYS A 150 -12.71 -2.21 11.11
C LYS A 150 -12.50 -2.75 9.69
N PRO A 151 -13.54 -2.76 8.83
CA PRO A 151 -13.39 -3.12 7.44
C PRO A 151 -12.36 -2.20 6.76
N ALA A 152 -11.74 -2.69 5.68
CA ALA A 152 -10.82 -1.91 4.86
C ALA A 152 -11.42 -0.53 4.54
N LYS A 153 -10.62 0.54 4.69
CA LYS A 153 -11.04 1.90 4.34
C LYS A 153 -11.58 1.90 2.90
N ASN A 154 -12.67 2.61 2.64
CA ASN A 154 -13.21 2.74 1.29
C ASN A 154 -12.36 3.73 0.46
N VAL A 155 -11.13 3.31 0.15
CA VAL A 155 -10.14 4.07 -0.61
C VAL A 155 -10.67 4.44 -2.00
N ALA A 156 -11.51 3.59 -2.61
CA ALA A 156 -12.14 3.85 -3.90
C ALA A 156 -13.01 5.12 -3.87
N GLN A 157 -13.71 5.41 -2.78
CA GLN A 157 -14.49 6.65 -2.66
C GLN A 157 -13.61 7.89 -2.56
N LEU A 158 -12.47 7.82 -1.87
CA LEU A 158 -11.50 8.92 -1.79
C LEU A 158 -10.88 9.22 -3.16
N ILE A 159 -10.43 8.17 -3.87
CA ILE A 159 -9.89 8.27 -5.23
C ILE A 159 -10.95 8.85 -6.18
N ARG A 160 -12.18 8.35 -6.15
CA ARG A 160 -13.26 8.85 -7.02
C ARG A 160 -13.55 10.34 -6.79
N ARG A 161 -13.42 10.83 -5.55
CA ARG A 161 -13.66 12.25 -5.22
C ARG A 161 -12.44 13.15 -5.46
N GLY A 162 -11.27 12.60 -5.81
CA GLY A 162 -10.04 13.37 -6.00
C GLY A 162 -9.55 14.06 -4.71
N LEU A 163 -9.99 13.57 -3.54
CA LEU A 163 -9.60 14.13 -2.25
C LEU A 163 -8.25 13.56 -1.80
N PRO A 164 -7.43 14.35 -1.08
CA PRO A 164 -6.24 13.81 -0.44
C PRO A 164 -6.61 12.71 0.55
N ILE A 165 -5.69 11.78 0.76
CA ILE A 165 -5.89 10.65 1.67
C ILE A 165 -5.54 11.15 3.07
N GLY A 166 -6.58 11.40 3.87
CA GLY A 166 -6.47 11.80 5.28
C GLY A 166 -6.26 10.61 6.22
#